data_AF-A0A351BMW6-F1
#
_entry.id   AF-A0A351BMW6-F1
#
_cell.length_a   1.000
_cell.length_b   1.000
_cell.length_c   1.000
_cell.angle_alpha   90.00
_cell.angle_beta   90.00
_cell.angle_gamma   90.00
#
_symmetry.space_group_name_H-M   'P 1'
#
loop_
_entity.id
_entity.type
_entity.pdbx_description
1 polymer ?
#
loop_
_entity_poly.entity_id
_entity_poly.type
_entity_poly.pdbx_seq_one_letter_code
_entity_poly.pdbx_strand_id
1 'polypeptide(L)'
;PAELLELEIGESVAMDQPTAALAIIDRLRALGVRISIDRFGTGHSSLACLQRLRLHQLKIDGSFVAGVAGNPGDAAIVAAMISLAHELGLQTVAVGVESEAQRVFLHRRGCDQAQGHLFSQPLPAERFAACVHDFGRYGVPASQRLSLAGSQG
;
A
#
# COMPACT_ATOMS: atom_id res chain seq x y z
N PRO A 1 -18.26 12.97 2.39
CA PRO A 1 -17.17 13.84 2.89
C PRO A 1 -15.90 13.61 2.06
N ALA A 2 -15.06 14.62 1.83
CA ALA A 2 -13.92 14.54 0.91
C ALA A 2 -12.80 13.61 1.45
N GLU A 3 -12.70 13.47 2.76
CA GLU A 3 -11.76 12.60 3.47
C GLU A 3 -12.00 11.10 3.23
N LEU A 4 -13.17 10.73 2.67
CA LEU A 4 -13.46 9.37 2.24
C LEU A 4 -12.90 9.04 0.85
N LEU A 5 -12.32 10.03 0.15
CA LEU A 5 -11.70 9.85 -1.15
C LEU A 5 -10.18 9.92 -1.00
N GLU A 6 -9.50 8.92 -1.56
CA GLU A 6 -8.06 8.94 -1.77
C GLU A 6 -7.76 8.96 -3.27
N LEU A 7 -6.80 9.80 -3.68
CA LEU A 7 -6.28 9.83 -5.05
C LEU A 7 -4.84 9.33 -5.06
N GLU A 8 -4.58 8.37 -5.94
CA GLU A 8 -3.26 7.77 -6.12
C GLU A 8 -2.54 8.48 -7.27
N ILE A 9 -1.29 8.86 -7.04
CA ILE A 9 -0.45 9.52 -8.04
C ILE A 9 0.74 8.61 -8.34
N GLY A 10 0.90 8.23 -9.61
CA GLY A 10 2.06 7.43 -10.03
C GLY A 10 3.38 8.14 -9.78
N GLU A 11 4.38 7.40 -9.31
CA GLU A 11 5.73 7.91 -9.00
C GLU A 11 6.28 8.80 -10.12
N SER A 12 6.36 8.28 -11.35
CA SER A 12 6.98 9.00 -12.47
C SER A 12 6.31 10.35 -12.75
N VAL A 13 4.97 10.42 -12.65
CA VAL A 13 4.21 11.66 -12.87
C VAL A 13 4.51 12.67 -11.77
N ALA A 14 4.57 12.23 -10.51
CA ALA A 14 4.91 13.09 -9.39
C ALA A 14 6.35 13.61 -9.46
N MET A 15 7.28 12.79 -9.97
CA MET A 15 8.71 13.11 -10.02
C MET A 15 9.11 13.92 -11.26
N ASP A 16 8.38 13.82 -12.38
CA ASP A 16 8.65 14.59 -13.60
C ASP A 16 8.38 16.10 -13.39
N GLN A 17 7.31 16.46 -12.68
CA GLN A 17 6.91 17.85 -12.45
C GLN A 17 6.58 18.13 -10.98
N PRO A 18 7.56 18.05 -10.07
CA PRO A 18 7.32 18.03 -8.62
C PRO A 18 6.67 19.31 -8.08
N THR A 19 7.02 20.47 -8.65
CA THR A 19 6.42 21.75 -8.25
C THR A 19 4.94 21.86 -8.64
N ALA A 20 4.59 21.37 -9.84
CA ALA A 20 3.21 21.37 -10.30
C ALA A 20 2.37 20.35 -9.53
N ALA A 21 2.93 19.15 -9.31
CA ALA A 21 2.30 18.11 -8.49
C ALA A 21 2.02 18.63 -7.07
N LEU A 22 2.99 19.27 -6.42
CA LEU A 22 2.83 19.84 -5.08
C LEU A 22 1.68 20.86 -5.02
N ALA A 23 1.59 21.77 -5.98
CA ALA A 23 0.54 22.79 -6.01
C ALA A 23 -0.87 22.17 -6.15
N ILE A 24 -1.01 21.10 -6.93
CA ILE A 24 -2.28 20.37 -7.09
C ILE A 24 -2.61 19.58 -5.82
N ILE A 25 -1.62 18.87 -5.26
CA ILE A 25 -1.76 18.11 -4.01
C ILE A 25 -2.21 19.03 -2.89
N ASP A 26 -1.59 20.19 -2.70
CA ASP A 26 -1.98 21.12 -1.62
C ASP A 26 -3.42 21.60 -1.77
N ARG A 27 -3.91 21.84 -2.99
CA ARG A 27 -5.31 22.20 -3.25
C ARG A 27 -6.27 21.06 -2.92
N LEU A 28 -5.95 19.83 -3.33
CA LEU A 28 -6.78 18.65 -3.04
C LEU A 28 -6.83 18.35 -1.54
N ARG A 29 -5.68 18.48 -0.86
CA ARG A 29 -5.59 18.33 0.60
C ARG A 29 -6.38 19.39 1.34
N ALA A 30 -6.39 20.63 0.86
CA ALA A 30 -7.20 21.70 1.44
C ALA A 30 -8.71 21.41 1.35
N LEU A 31 -9.14 20.57 0.40
CA LEU A 31 -10.52 20.07 0.32
C LEU A 31 -10.78 18.88 1.24
N GLY A 32 -9.75 18.31 1.86
CA GLY A 32 -9.83 17.12 2.72
C GLY A 32 -9.52 15.80 2.01
N VAL A 33 -9.20 15.82 0.72
CA VAL A 33 -8.89 14.60 -0.06
C VAL A 33 -7.56 14.00 0.38
N ARG A 34 -7.52 12.68 0.54
CA ARG A 34 -6.28 11.94 0.83
C ARG A 34 -5.49 11.71 -0.45
N ILE A 35 -4.17 11.66 -0.32
CA ILE A 35 -3.25 11.52 -1.45
C ILE A 35 -2.22 10.45 -1.11
N SER A 36 -2.01 9.52 -2.03
CA SER A 36 -1.00 8.47 -1.94
C SER A 36 -0.12 8.43 -3.19
N ILE A 37 1.10 7.90 -3.05
CA ILE A 37 2.00 7.67 -4.17
C ILE A 37 1.99 6.19 -4.56
N ASP A 38 1.80 5.93 -5.86
CA ASP A 38 1.71 4.58 -6.43
C ASP A 38 3.05 4.11 -6.99
N ARG A 39 3.32 2.80 -6.81
CA ARG A 39 4.50 2.07 -7.29
C ARG A 39 5.85 2.67 -6.93
N PHE A 40 5.99 3.15 -5.68
CA PHE A 40 7.21 3.80 -5.23
C PHE A 40 8.43 2.86 -5.28
N GLY A 41 9.54 3.38 -5.81
CA GLY A 41 10.84 2.71 -5.85
C GLY A 41 11.14 1.98 -7.16
N THR A 42 10.24 2.09 -8.15
CA THR A 42 10.44 1.48 -9.48
C THR A 42 11.09 2.44 -10.48
N GLY A 43 11.14 3.74 -10.15
CA GLY A 43 11.75 4.79 -10.96
C GLY A 43 12.91 5.53 -10.29
N HIS A 44 13.27 6.67 -10.87
CA HIS A 44 14.26 7.58 -10.28
C HIS A 44 13.58 8.46 -9.22
N SER A 45 13.33 7.87 -8.06
CA SER A 45 12.75 8.60 -6.92
C SER A 45 13.75 9.60 -6.34
N SER A 46 13.34 10.86 -6.26
CA SER A 46 14.03 11.84 -5.42
C SER A 46 13.43 11.82 -4.02
N LEU A 47 14.18 11.31 -3.04
CA LEU A 47 13.77 11.35 -1.62
C LEU A 47 13.47 12.79 -1.16
N ALA A 48 14.21 13.77 -1.70
CA ALA A 48 13.96 15.19 -1.45
C ALA A 48 12.61 15.65 -2.02
N CYS A 49 12.18 15.09 -3.16
CA CYS A 49 10.84 15.33 -3.68
C CYS A 49 9.78 14.67 -2.80
N LEU A 50 9.95 13.38 -2.47
CA LEU A 50 9.04 12.65 -1.60
C LEU A 50 8.79 13.37 -0.28
N GLN A 51 9.84 13.88 0.37
CA GLN A 51 9.73 14.66 1.61
C GLN A 51 8.91 15.95 1.45
N ARG A 52 8.93 16.56 0.26
CA ARG A 52 8.18 17.80 -0.03
C ARG A 52 6.73 17.52 -0.40
N LEU A 53 6.46 16.41 -1.07
CA LEU A 53 5.12 15.95 -1.38
C LEU A 53 4.46 15.56 -0.06
N ARG A 54 3.50 16.35 0.40
CA ARG A 54 2.82 16.15 1.69
C ARG A 54 1.78 15.02 1.60
N LEU A 55 2.24 13.83 1.24
CA LEU A 55 1.45 12.64 1.04
C LEU A 55 0.92 12.10 2.37
N HIS A 56 -0.08 11.23 2.30
CA HIS A 56 -0.59 10.51 3.47
C HIS A 56 -0.12 9.05 3.47
N GLN A 57 0.17 8.48 2.30
CA GLN A 57 0.46 7.08 2.14
C GLN A 57 1.42 6.82 0.98
N LEU A 58 2.26 5.79 1.15
CA LEU A 58 3.19 5.26 0.17
C LEU A 58 2.81 3.81 -0.15
N LYS A 59 2.60 3.53 -1.44
CA LYS A 59 2.36 2.17 -1.93
C LYS A 59 3.66 1.54 -2.42
N ILE A 60 4.02 0.41 -1.83
CA ILE A 60 5.18 -0.39 -2.20
C ILE A 60 4.78 -1.27 -3.37
N ASP A 61 5.53 -1.16 -4.47
CA ASP A 61 5.25 -1.88 -5.71
C ASP A 61 5.31 -3.41 -5.52
N GLY A 62 4.39 -4.10 -6.20
CA GLY A 62 4.26 -5.55 -6.12
C GLY A 62 5.47 -6.33 -6.60
N SER A 63 6.32 -5.76 -7.47
CA SER A 63 7.56 -6.41 -7.92
C SER A 63 8.53 -6.66 -6.76
N PHE A 64 8.63 -5.74 -5.80
CA PHE A 64 9.43 -5.95 -4.59
C PHE A 64 8.73 -6.90 -3.61
N VAL A 65 7.41 -6.74 -3.44
CA VAL A 65 6.61 -7.57 -2.53
C VAL A 65 6.64 -9.04 -2.95
N ALA A 66 6.67 -9.34 -4.25
CA ALA A 66 6.75 -10.70 -4.77
C ALA A 66 7.96 -11.47 -4.21
N GLY A 67 9.10 -10.79 -4.06
CA GLY A 67 10.38 -11.40 -3.67
C GLY A 67 10.65 -11.50 -2.16
N VAL A 68 9.86 -10.86 -1.28
CA VAL A 68 10.25 -10.71 0.16
C VAL A 68 10.42 -12.03 0.93
N ALA A 69 9.81 -13.12 0.46
CA ALA A 69 9.89 -14.42 1.12
C ALA A 69 11.14 -15.23 0.73
N GLY A 70 11.83 -14.89 -0.36
CA GLY A 70 12.92 -15.70 -0.91
C GLY A 70 14.12 -14.92 -1.45
N ASN A 71 14.00 -13.61 -1.64
CA ASN A 71 15.06 -12.73 -2.11
C ASN A 71 15.49 -11.76 -1.00
N PRO A 72 16.69 -11.93 -0.42
CA PRO A 72 17.20 -11.02 0.62
C PRO A 72 17.29 -9.56 0.17
N GLY A 73 17.53 -9.31 -1.12
CA GLY A 73 17.60 -7.96 -1.68
C GLY A 73 16.25 -7.26 -1.62
N ASP A 74 15.20 -7.92 -2.13
CA ASP A 74 13.84 -7.36 -2.10
C ASP A 74 13.35 -7.19 -0.66
N ALA A 75 13.65 -8.14 0.22
CA ALA A 75 13.35 -8.04 1.64
C ALA A 75 14.02 -6.82 2.30
N ALA A 76 15.29 -6.53 1.96
CA ALA A 76 16.00 -5.36 2.48
C ALA A 76 15.42 -4.05 1.93
N ILE A 77 15.08 -3.99 0.64
CA ILE A 77 14.48 -2.82 0.00
C ILE A 77 13.12 -2.51 0.62
N VAL A 78 12.23 -3.51 0.74
CA VAL A 78 10.90 -3.33 1.33
C VAL A 78 11.01 -2.88 2.80
N ALA A 79 11.93 -3.46 3.58
CA ALA A 79 12.16 -3.03 4.95
C ALA A 79 12.63 -1.57 5.02
N ALA A 80 13.53 -1.15 4.15
CA ALA A 80 14.01 0.23 4.08
C ALA A 80 12.90 1.20 3.67
N MET A 81 12.04 0.83 2.72
CA MET A 81 10.89 1.64 2.30
C MET A 81 9.87 1.83 3.43
N ILE A 82 9.58 0.77 4.19
CA ILE A 82 8.66 0.86 5.34
C ILE A 82 9.22 1.83 6.39
N SER A 83 10.49 1.65 6.77
CA SER A 83 11.14 2.54 7.74
C SER A 83 11.15 3.99 7.25
N LEU A 84 11.54 4.24 5.99
CA LEU A 84 11.54 5.58 5.40
C LEU A 84 10.15 6.22 5.44
N ALA A 85 9.11 5.49 5.06
CA ALA A 85 7.75 5.99 5.06
C ALA A 85 7.32 6.42 6.47
N HIS A 86 7.61 5.59 7.49
CA HIS A 86 7.29 5.89 8.88
C HIS A 86 8.05 7.12 9.41
N GLU A 87 9.34 7.26 9.10
CA GLU A 87 10.14 8.44 9.45
C GLU A 87 9.60 9.73 8.81
N LEU A 88 8.95 9.61 7.65
CA LEU A 88 8.26 10.72 6.97
C LEU A 88 6.81 10.91 7.43
N GLY A 89 6.32 10.11 8.38
CA GLY A 89 4.94 10.16 8.86
C GLY A 89 3.90 9.66 7.85
N LEU A 90 4.32 8.82 6.90
CA LEU A 90 3.47 8.23 5.87
C LEU A 90 2.99 6.84 6.29
N GLN A 91 1.74 6.51 5.93
CA GLN A 91 1.25 5.12 6.00
C GLN A 91 1.81 4.30 4.85
N THR A 92 1.97 2.99 5.05
CA THR A 92 2.47 2.07 4.04
C THR A 92 1.40 1.08 3.59
N VAL A 93 1.32 0.84 2.28
CA VAL A 93 0.54 -0.26 1.71
C VAL A 93 1.45 -1.12 0.86
N ALA A 94 1.56 -2.40 1.18
CA ALA A 94 2.17 -3.38 0.29
C ALA A 94 1.14 -3.87 -0.73
N VAL A 95 1.43 -3.69 -2.03
CA VAL A 95 0.54 -4.14 -3.12
C VAL A 95 1.03 -5.48 -3.67
N GLY A 96 0.11 -6.33 -4.12
CA GLY A 96 0.46 -7.63 -4.72
C GLY A 96 0.81 -8.71 -3.69
N VAL A 97 0.21 -8.68 -2.50
CA VAL A 97 0.39 -9.76 -1.50
C VAL A 97 -0.42 -10.99 -1.90
N GLU A 98 0.27 -12.09 -2.20
CA GLU A 98 -0.32 -13.32 -2.72
C GLU A 98 -0.12 -14.53 -1.81
N SER A 99 0.78 -14.46 -0.83
CA SER A 99 1.07 -15.57 0.09
C SER A 99 1.15 -15.15 1.56
N GLU A 100 0.86 -16.10 2.44
CA GLU A 100 0.96 -15.91 3.88
C GLU A 100 2.38 -15.58 4.33
N ALA A 101 3.41 -16.13 3.67
CA ALA A 101 4.80 -15.81 3.96
C ALA A 101 5.11 -14.31 3.71
N GLN A 102 4.62 -13.74 2.61
CA GLN A 102 4.74 -12.31 2.33
C GLN A 102 3.99 -11.49 3.39
N ARG A 103 2.76 -11.88 3.73
CA ARG A 103 1.96 -11.19 4.78
C ARG A 103 2.66 -11.16 6.12
N VAL A 104 3.20 -12.31 6.57
CA VAL A 104 3.94 -12.43 7.83
C VAL A 104 5.20 -11.58 7.82
N PHE A 105 5.95 -11.58 6.71
CA PHE A 105 7.12 -10.71 6.56
C PHE A 105 6.73 -9.23 6.70
N LEU A 106 5.74 -8.77 5.93
CA LEU A 106 5.29 -7.38 5.92
C LEU A 106 4.79 -6.94 7.30
N HIS A 107 4.00 -7.78 7.97
CA HIS A 107 3.51 -7.52 9.32
C HIS A 107 4.66 -7.40 10.32
N ARG A 108 5.65 -8.29 10.27
CA ARG A 108 6.84 -8.22 11.15
C ARG A 108 7.70 -6.99 10.89
N ARG A 109 7.70 -6.46 9.67
CA ARG A 109 8.39 -5.21 9.32
C ARG A 109 7.57 -3.97 9.67
N GLY A 110 6.35 -4.12 10.17
CA GLY A 110 5.49 -3.01 10.56
C GLY A 110 4.72 -2.37 9.41
N CYS A 111 4.58 -3.03 8.26
CA CYS A 111 3.75 -2.51 7.17
C CYS A 111 2.29 -2.33 7.65
N ASP A 112 1.71 -1.15 7.39
CA ASP A 112 0.41 -0.76 7.97
C ASP A 112 -0.76 -1.48 7.31
N GLN A 113 -0.67 -1.68 6.00
CA GLN A 113 -1.74 -2.20 5.16
C GLN A 113 -1.20 -3.09 4.05
N ALA A 114 -2.05 -3.98 3.54
CA ALA A 114 -1.71 -4.88 2.45
C ALA A 114 -2.90 -5.06 1.51
N GLN A 115 -2.59 -5.15 0.22
CA GLN A 115 -3.54 -5.41 -0.85
C GLN A 115 -3.01 -6.56 -1.73
N GLY A 116 -3.86 -7.51 -2.09
CA GLY A 116 -3.49 -8.55 -3.05
C GLY A 116 -4.42 -9.76 -3.01
N HIS A 117 -4.14 -10.71 -3.90
CA HIS A 117 -4.96 -11.91 -4.11
C HIS A 117 -5.07 -12.82 -2.89
N LEU A 118 -4.14 -12.69 -1.92
CA LEU A 118 -4.27 -13.36 -0.63
C LEU A 118 -5.57 -13.00 0.09
N PHE A 119 -6.05 -11.77 -0.07
CA PHE A 119 -7.25 -11.27 0.62
C PHE A 119 -8.49 -11.33 -0.28
N SER A 120 -8.37 -10.85 -1.52
CA SER A 120 -9.45 -10.86 -2.51
C SER A 120 -8.88 -10.54 -3.89
N GLN A 121 -9.54 -11.06 -4.92
CA GLN A 121 -9.39 -10.52 -6.27
C GLN A 121 -10.13 -9.18 -6.40
N PRO A 122 -9.84 -8.36 -7.43
CA PRO A 122 -10.70 -7.25 -7.81
C PRO A 122 -12.13 -7.75 -8.07
N LEU A 123 -13.13 -7.04 -7.54
CA LEU A 123 -14.52 -7.44 -7.59
C LEU A 123 -15.37 -6.40 -8.33
N PRO A 124 -16.40 -6.82 -9.09
CA PRO A 124 -17.48 -5.93 -9.50
C PRO A 124 -18.15 -5.27 -8.28
N ALA A 125 -18.72 -4.08 -8.47
CA ALA A 125 -19.27 -3.26 -7.38
C ALA A 125 -20.29 -4.02 -6.52
N GLU A 126 -21.14 -4.85 -7.13
CA GLU A 126 -22.17 -5.62 -6.44
C GLU A 126 -21.57 -6.67 -5.50
N ARG A 127 -20.48 -7.32 -5.93
CA ARG A 127 -19.76 -8.30 -5.12
C ARG A 127 -18.89 -7.63 -4.06
N PHE A 128 -18.31 -6.48 -4.38
CA PHE A 128 -17.52 -5.69 -3.44
C PHE A 128 -18.34 -5.25 -2.22
N ALA A 129 -19.57 -4.74 -2.44
CA ALA A 129 -20.45 -4.32 -1.35
C ALA A 129 -20.72 -5.46 -0.35
N ALA A 130 -21.07 -6.65 -0.85
CA ALA A 130 -21.26 -7.83 -0.01
C ALA A 130 -19.97 -8.23 0.73
N CYS A 131 -18.84 -8.21 0.04
CA CYS A 131 -17.53 -8.52 0.60
C CYS A 131 -17.17 -7.60 1.77
N VAL A 132 -17.35 -6.27 1.62
CA VAL A 132 -17.05 -5.27 2.66
C VAL A 132 -17.91 -5.49 3.92
N HIS A 133 -19.19 -5.81 3.76
CA HIS A 133 -20.05 -6.15 4.89
C HIS A 133 -19.53 -7.36 5.69
N ASP A 134 -18.97 -8.36 5.02
CA ASP A 134 -18.39 -9.54 5.65
C ASP A 134 -16.98 -9.29 6.25
N PHE A 135 -16.21 -8.35 5.68
CA PHE A 135 -14.87 -7.97 6.13
C PHE A 135 -14.87 -7.32 7.52
N GLY A 136 -15.90 -6.52 7.83
CA GLY A 136 -16.01 -5.71 9.05
C GLY A 136 -16.00 -6.48 10.38
N ARG A 137 -15.92 -7.81 10.34
CA ARG A 137 -15.87 -8.66 11.54
C ARG A 137 -14.50 -9.30 11.81
N TYR A 138 -13.66 -9.59 10.80
CA TYR A 138 -12.44 -10.40 10.99
C TYR A 138 -11.28 -10.20 9.99
N GLY A 139 -11.29 -9.18 9.13
CA GLY A 139 -10.13 -8.88 8.25
C GLY A 139 -9.82 -9.91 7.14
N VAL A 140 -10.62 -10.98 7.00
CA VAL A 140 -10.59 -11.96 5.89
C VAL A 140 -12.03 -12.47 5.62
N PRO A 141 -12.46 -12.65 4.36
CA PRO A 141 -13.78 -13.20 4.03
C PRO A 141 -14.02 -14.55 4.68
N ALA A 142 -15.26 -14.80 5.15
CA ALA A 142 -15.62 -16.04 5.84
C ALA A 142 -15.32 -17.32 5.05
N SER A 143 -15.46 -17.25 3.73
CA SER A 143 -15.20 -18.36 2.80
C SER A 143 -13.73 -18.79 2.72
N GLN A 144 -12.78 -17.94 3.12
CA GLN A 144 -11.34 -18.24 3.11
C GLN A 144 -10.79 -18.58 4.49
N ARG A 145 -11.64 -18.67 5.53
CA ARG A 145 -11.20 -18.99 6.90
C ARG A 145 -10.88 -20.46 7.11
N LEU A 146 -11.42 -21.37 6.28
CA LEU A 146 -11.23 -22.82 6.41
C LEU A 146 -9.83 -23.31 5.99
N SER A 147 -9.03 -22.50 5.28
CA SER A 147 -7.64 -22.85 4.94
C SER A 147 -6.61 -22.36 5.98
N LEU A 148 -6.98 -21.44 6.88
CA LEU A 148 -6.07 -20.82 7.85
C LEU A 148 -6.12 -21.46 9.26
N ALA A 149 -7.06 -22.37 9.51
CA ALA A 149 -7.16 -23.11 10.77
C ALA A 149 -6.27 -24.38 10.83
N GLY A 150 -5.45 -24.63 9.81
CA GLY A 150 -4.75 -25.91 9.59
C GLY A 150 -3.26 -25.98 9.94
N SER A 151 -2.66 -24.99 10.58
CA SER A 151 -1.23 -25.03 10.94
C SER A 151 -0.96 -24.55 12.36
N GLN A 152 -1.50 -25.29 13.33
CA GLN A 152 -0.96 -25.39 14.68
C GLN A 152 -0.64 -26.87 14.88
N GLY A 153 0.61 -27.22 14.67
CA GLY A 153 1.24 -28.52 14.93
C GLY A 153 2.68 -28.26 15.28
#